data_AF-A0A955V2P4-F1
#
_entry.id   AF-A0A955V2P4-F1
#
_cell.length_a   1.000
_cell.length_b   1.000
_cell.length_c   1.000
_cell.angle_alpha   90.00
_cell.angle_beta   90.00
_cell.angle_gamma   90.00
#
_symmetry.space_group_name_H-M   'P 1'
#
loop_
_entity.id
_entity.type
_entity.pdbx_description
1 polymer ?
#
loop_
_entity_poly.entity_id
_entity_poly.type
_entity_poly.pdbx_seq_one_letter_code
_entity_poly.pdbx_strand_id
1 'polypeptide(L)'
;MKVGERIPDAVLDRAVVGLHVAPGTLRDQLGDAPTLLVFLRHFGCMFCRETLADLRAASQADARFPRVLLFFQGTLTEGRALLRRYWPDVPAIADPALELYDAFGVERGSWAQMLGPPVWPASVRARAKGHRNAERSGDIWRMPGMFLCRGSEVAWTHAYRSAGDAPDYAAVAAIARATR
;
A
#
# COMPACT_ATOMS: atom_id res chain seq x y z
N MET A 1 -4.40 2.65 12.71
CA MET A 1 -3.37 1.87 13.43
C MET A 1 -2.11 2.71 13.60
N LYS A 2 -1.42 2.58 14.73
CA LYS A 2 -0.18 3.30 15.08
C LYS A 2 0.93 2.32 15.45
N VAL A 3 2.17 2.80 15.48
CA VAL A 3 3.31 1.98 15.93
C VAL A 3 3.09 1.47 17.35
N GLY A 4 3.34 0.18 17.58
CA GLY A 4 3.12 -0.52 18.84
C GLY A 4 1.69 -1.03 19.06
N GLU A 5 0.73 -0.67 18.19
CA GLU A 5 -0.61 -1.25 18.23
C GLU A 5 -0.62 -2.65 17.61
N ARG A 6 -1.55 -3.49 18.08
CA ARG A 6 -1.83 -4.79 17.48
C ARG A 6 -3.08 -4.71 16.60
N ILE A 7 -3.00 -5.32 15.42
CA ILE A 7 -4.14 -5.57 14.55
C ILE A 7 -5.12 -6.45 15.35
N PRO A 8 -6.39 -6.01 15.51
CA PRO A 8 -7.38 -6.79 16.26
C PRO A 8 -7.62 -8.17 15.64
N ASP A 9 -7.89 -9.19 16.46
CA ASP A 9 -8.14 -10.54 15.97
C ASP A 9 -9.32 -10.60 14.99
N ALA A 10 -10.38 -9.82 15.21
CA ALA A 10 -11.50 -9.70 14.26
C ALA A 10 -11.09 -9.20 12.86
N VAL A 11 -10.01 -8.41 12.77
CA VAL A 11 -9.44 -7.93 11.50
C VAL A 11 -8.50 -8.98 10.91
N LEU A 12 -7.74 -9.69 11.75
CA LEU A 12 -6.85 -10.76 11.33
C LEU A 12 -7.62 -11.97 10.78
N ASP A 13 -8.73 -12.32 11.42
CA ASP A 13 -9.52 -13.51 11.09
C ASP A 13 -10.55 -13.25 9.97
N ARG A 14 -10.56 -12.02 9.43
CA ARG A 14 -11.37 -11.67 8.25
C ARG A 14 -10.87 -12.44 7.03
N ALA A 15 -11.80 -13.11 6.35
CA ALA A 15 -11.53 -13.72 5.05
C ALA A 15 -11.10 -12.66 4.03
N VAL A 16 -10.08 -12.97 3.24
CA VAL A 16 -9.55 -12.07 2.21
C VAL A 16 -9.61 -12.73 0.84
N VAL A 17 -9.82 -11.90 -0.17
CA VAL A 17 -9.81 -12.33 -1.58
C VAL A 17 -8.84 -11.44 -2.33
N GLY A 18 -8.01 -12.03 -3.19
CA GLY A 18 -6.92 -11.30 -3.82
C GLY A 18 -6.26 -12.04 -4.98
N LEU A 19 -5.15 -11.46 -5.43
CA LEU A 19 -4.25 -12.00 -6.43
C LEU A 19 -3.00 -12.51 -5.72
N HIS A 20 -2.57 -13.73 -6.04
CA HIS A 20 -1.37 -14.37 -5.46
C HIS A 20 -1.36 -14.44 -3.93
N VAL A 21 -2.54 -14.46 -3.32
CA VAL A 21 -2.75 -14.66 -1.88
C VAL A 21 -3.19 -16.10 -1.63
N ALA A 22 -2.88 -16.63 -0.46
CA ALA A 22 -3.41 -17.94 -0.05
C ALA A 22 -4.91 -17.82 0.26
N PRO A 23 -5.73 -18.85 0.00
CA PRO A 23 -7.09 -18.89 0.52
C PRO A 23 -7.07 -18.81 2.05
N GLY A 24 -7.95 -18.00 2.63
CA GLY A 24 -8.06 -17.86 4.08
C GLY A 24 -8.28 -16.42 4.52
N THR A 25 -7.71 -16.11 5.66
CA THR A 25 -7.85 -14.85 6.39
C THR A 25 -6.67 -13.91 6.17
N LEU A 26 -6.75 -12.68 6.67
CA LEU A 26 -5.60 -11.77 6.69
C LEU A 26 -4.43 -12.36 7.48
N ARG A 27 -4.71 -13.07 8.58
CA ARG A 27 -3.72 -13.78 9.40
C ARG A 27 -2.91 -14.77 8.58
N ASP A 28 -3.57 -15.53 7.71
CA ASP A 28 -2.90 -16.50 6.84
C ASP A 28 -1.96 -15.84 5.83
N GLN A 29 -2.16 -14.53 5.57
CA GLN A 29 -1.25 -13.73 4.76
C GLN A 29 -0.12 -13.10 5.57
N LEU A 30 -0.13 -13.17 6.90
CA LEU A 30 0.85 -12.55 7.79
C LEU A 30 1.66 -13.65 8.48
N GLY A 31 2.78 -14.05 7.86
CA GLY A 31 3.72 -14.99 8.47
C GLY A 31 4.56 -14.35 9.59
N ASP A 32 5.55 -15.10 10.10
CA ASP A 32 6.43 -14.64 11.18
C ASP A 32 7.41 -13.54 10.75
N ALA A 33 7.70 -13.46 9.45
CA ALA A 33 8.59 -12.45 8.89
C ALA A 33 7.89 -11.08 8.73
N PRO A 34 8.62 -9.96 8.89
CA PRO A 34 8.07 -8.63 8.64
C PRO A 34 7.43 -8.50 7.25
N THR A 35 6.17 -8.05 7.23
CA THR A 35 5.39 -7.83 6.02
C THR A 35 4.99 -6.35 5.94
N LEU A 36 5.31 -5.72 4.81
CA LEU A 36 4.93 -4.36 4.48
C LEU A 36 3.54 -4.36 3.84
N LEU A 37 2.56 -3.89 4.59
CA LEU A 37 1.18 -3.69 4.15
C LEU A 37 1.06 -2.33 3.47
N VAL A 38 0.65 -2.33 2.20
CA VAL A 38 0.58 -1.12 1.37
C VAL A 38 -0.84 -0.93 0.85
N PHE A 39 -1.54 0.03 1.42
CA PHE A 39 -2.87 0.45 1.02
C PHE A 39 -2.76 1.46 -0.12
N LEU A 40 -3.13 1.02 -1.32
CA LEU A 40 -3.09 1.85 -2.51
C LEU A 40 -4.24 2.86 -2.50
N ARG A 41 -4.06 4.02 -3.13
CA ARG A 41 -5.13 5.03 -3.25
C ARG A 41 -6.24 4.53 -4.17
N HIS A 42 -6.01 4.60 -5.47
CA HIS A 42 -6.95 4.17 -6.51
C HIS A 42 -6.21 3.96 -7.83
N PHE A 43 -6.77 3.17 -8.75
CA PHE A 43 -6.07 2.74 -9.97
C PHE A 43 -5.80 3.84 -10.99
N GLY A 44 -6.61 4.90 -10.96
CA GLY A 44 -6.42 6.11 -11.76
C GLY A 44 -5.30 7.05 -11.26
N CYS A 45 -4.76 6.82 -10.05
CA CYS A 45 -3.79 7.72 -9.43
C CYS A 45 -2.39 7.51 -10.01
N MET A 46 -1.78 8.57 -10.55
CA MET A 46 -0.39 8.50 -11.00
C MET A 46 0.61 8.20 -9.87
N PHE A 47 0.37 8.69 -8.65
CA PHE A 47 1.24 8.40 -7.50
C PHE A 47 1.16 6.95 -7.04
N CYS A 48 -0.01 6.31 -7.21
CA CYS A 48 -0.16 4.88 -6.94
C CYS A 48 0.71 4.06 -7.91
N ARG A 49 0.75 4.45 -9.18
CA ARG A 49 1.56 3.77 -10.21
C ARG A 49 3.05 3.98 -9.98
N GLU A 50 3.44 5.19 -9.59
CA GLU A 50 4.80 5.49 -9.15
C GLU A 50 5.19 4.63 -7.96
N THR A 51 4.34 4.58 -6.92
CA THR A 51 4.57 3.78 -5.70
C THR A 51 4.78 2.30 -6.03
N LEU A 52 3.98 1.72 -6.93
CA LEU A 52 4.15 0.33 -7.36
C LEU A 52 5.48 0.10 -8.07
N ALA A 53 5.89 1.00 -8.95
CA ALA A 53 7.15 0.89 -9.68
C ALA A 53 8.35 1.04 -8.74
N ASP A 54 8.33 2.04 -7.86
CA ASP A 54 9.40 2.31 -6.92
C ASP A 54 9.54 1.18 -5.87
N LEU A 55 8.44 0.69 -5.31
CA LEU A 55 8.46 -0.46 -4.37
C LEU A 55 8.98 -1.72 -5.05
N ARG A 56 8.57 -1.99 -6.30
CA ARG A 56 9.07 -3.14 -7.05
C ARG A 56 10.58 -3.05 -7.22
N ALA A 57 11.08 -1.90 -7.68
CA ALA A 57 12.50 -1.68 -7.87
C ALA A 57 13.27 -1.85 -6.55
N ALA A 58 12.77 -1.29 -5.45
CA ALA A 58 13.38 -1.43 -4.13
C ALA A 58 13.41 -2.90 -3.65
N SER A 59 12.32 -3.64 -3.85
CA SER A 59 12.24 -5.06 -3.49
C SER A 59 13.20 -5.94 -4.31
N GLN A 60 13.43 -5.59 -5.58
CA GLN A 60 14.35 -6.32 -6.45
C GLN A 60 15.82 -5.97 -6.17
N ALA A 61 16.08 -4.77 -5.63
CA ALA A 61 17.43 -4.30 -5.32
C ALA A 61 17.99 -4.84 -3.99
N ASP A 62 17.16 -5.18 -3.01
CA ASP A 62 17.59 -5.78 -1.73
C ASP A 62 16.80 -7.08 -1.46
N ALA A 63 17.46 -8.23 -1.50
CA ALA A 63 16.85 -9.52 -1.17
C ALA A 63 16.31 -9.60 0.28
N ARG A 64 16.70 -8.66 1.14
CA ARG A 64 16.22 -8.53 2.52
C ARG A 64 15.09 -7.50 2.65
N PHE A 65 14.60 -6.94 1.55
CA PHE A 65 13.42 -6.09 1.56
C PHE A 65 12.23 -6.89 2.13
N PRO A 66 11.43 -6.30 3.04
CA PRO A 66 10.32 -7.04 3.65
C PRO A 66 9.32 -7.49 2.58
N ARG A 67 8.63 -8.61 2.84
CA ARG A 67 7.56 -9.06 1.95
C ARG A 67 6.51 -7.96 1.82
N VAL A 68 6.07 -7.67 0.60
CA VAL A 68 5.06 -6.64 0.34
C VAL A 68 3.69 -7.32 0.13
N LEU A 69 2.65 -6.81 0.78
CA LEU A 69 1.27 -7.19 0.55
C LEU A 69 0.45 -5.92 0.25
N LEU A 70 -0.15 -5.88 -0.93
CA LEU A 70 -0.91 -4.71 -1.39
C LEU A 70 -2.39 -4.82 -1.01
N PHE A 71 -3.05 -3.68 -0.83
CA PHE A 71 -4.50 -3.57 -0.67
C PHE A 71 -5.03 -2.55 -1.69
N PHE A 72 -6.17 -2.85 -2.31
CA PHE A 72 -6.78 -1.98 -3.31
C PHE A 72 -8.30 -1.98 -3.27
N GLN A 73 -8.92 -0.86 -3.66
CA GLN A 73 -10.37 -0.67 -3.62
C GLN A 73 -11.16 -1.25 -4.81
N GLY A 74 -10.48 -1.66 -5.89
CA GLY A 74 -11.15 -2.13 -7.09
C GLY A 74 -11.44 -3.63 -7.10
N THR A 75 -12.00 -4.10 -8.21
CA THR A 75 -12.25 -5.52 -8.48
C THR A 75 -10.96 -6.28 -8.76
N LEU A 76 -10.98 -7.62 -8.65
CA LEU A 76 -9.85 -8.48 -9.03
C LEU A 76 -9.46 -8.31 -10.50
N THR A 77 -10.42 -8.05 -11.39
CA THR A 77 -10.18 -7.85 -12.82
C THR A 77 -9.36 -6.58 -13.06
N GLU A 78 -9.78 -5.47 -12.46
CA GLU A 78 -9.05 -4.20 -12.53
C GLU A 78 -7.68 -4.29 -11.85
N GLY A 79 -7.60 -4.90 -10.67
CA GLY A 79 -6.35 -5.15 -9.96
C GLY A 79 -5.37 -5.96 -10.80
N ARG A 80 -5.85 -7.03 -11.45
CA ARG A 80 -5.02 -7.87 -12.33
C ARG A 80 -4.54 -7.09 -13.55
N ALA A 81 -5.38 -6.24 -14.14
CA ALA A 81 -4.99 -5.41 -15.27
C ALA A 81 -3.88 -4.42 -14.88
N LEU A 82 -3.97 -3.79 -13.71
CA LEU A 82 -2.95 -2.89 -13.19
C LEU A 82 -1.65 -3.65 -12.87
N LEU A 83 -1.73 -4.70 -12.06
CA LEU A 83 -0.55 -5.40 -11.54
C LEU A 83 0.23 -6.11 -12.65
N ARG A 84 -0.43 -6.64 -13.68
CA ARG A 84 0.25 -7.22 -14.85
C ARG A 84 1.26 -6.25 -15.50
N ARG A 85 1.00 -4.95 -15.44
CA ARG A 85 1.89 -3.92 -16.00
C ARG A 85 2.99 -3.51 -15.03
N TYR A 86 2.65 -3.35 -13.75
CA TYR A 86 3.56 -2.73 -12.78
C TYR A 86 4.30 -3.75 -11.91
N TRP A 87 3.62 -4.80 -11.44
CA TRP A 87 4.19 -5.83 -10.58
C TRP A 87 3.36 -7.12 -10.65
N PRO A 88 3.61 -8.00 -11.63
CA PRO A 88 2.71 -9.12 -11.94
C PRO A 88 2.51 -10.11 -10.80
N ASP A 89 3.54 -10.35 -10.00
CA ASP A 89 3.59 -11.46 -9.03
C ASP A 89 3.47 -11.01 -7.57
N VAL A 90 3.20 -9.72 -7.33
CA VAL A 90 3.01 -9.21 -5.96
C VAL A 90 1.68 -9.71 -5.39
N PRO A 91 1.64 -10.22 -4.14
CA PRO A 91 0.38 -10.56 -3.50
C PRO A 91 -0.40 -9.28 -3.21
N ALA A 92 -1.70 -9.31 -3.52
CA ALA A 92 -2.56 -8.14 -3.41
C ALA A 92 -3.99 -8.52 -3.05
N ILE A 93 -4.54 -7.90 -2.02
CA ILE A 93 -5.90 -8.10 -1.52
C ILE A 93 -6.83 -7.05 -2.12
N ALA A 94 -7.97 -7.50 -2.64
CA ALA A 94 -9.07 -6.63 -3.02
C ALA A 94 -9.91 -6.31 -1.78
N ASP A 95 -10.12 -5.03 -1.51
CA ASP A 95 -10.97 -4.53 -0.43
C ASP A 95 -11.91 -3.43 -0.95
N PRO A 96 -12.87 -3.79 -1.82
CA PRO A 96 -13.77 -2.80 -2.43
C PRO A 96 -14.74 -2.15 -1.44
N ALA A 97 -15.00 -2.79 -0.30
CA ALA A 97 -15.82 -2.24 0.77
C ALA A 97 -15.02 -1.32 1.72
N LEU A 98 -13.70 -1.21 1.55
CA LEU A 98 -12.78 -0.40 2.36
C LEU A 98 -12.73 -0.77 3.85
N GLU A 99 -13.17 -1.97 4.21
CA GLU A 99 -13.27 -2.38 5.61
C GLU A 99 -11.88 -2.59 6.24
N LEU A 100 -10.90 -3.08 5.48
CA LEU A 100 -9.50 -3.16 5.92
C LEU A 100 -8.85 -1.77 5.91
N TYR A 101 -9.19 -0.91 4.95
CA TYR A 101 -8.75 0.49 4.98
C TYR A 101 -9.20 1.17 6.27
N ASP A 102 -10.48 1.05 6.61
CA ASP A 102 -11.06 1.67 7.80
C ASP A 102 -10.50 1.04 9.09
N ALA A 103 -10.32 -0.29 9.13
CA ALA A 103 -9.68 -0.98 10.26
C ALA A 103 -8.24 -0.49 10.50
N PHE A 104 -7.49 -0.18 9.43
CA PHE A 104 -6.15 0.37 9.54
C PHE A 104 -6.12 1.89 9.77
N GLY A 105 -7.28 2.55 9.77
CA GLY A 105 -7.39 4.01 9.90
C GLY A 105 -6.86 4.74 8.67
N VAL A 106 -6.92 4.13 7.49
CA VAL A 106 -6.56 4.75 6.21
C VAL A 106 -7.76 5.55 5.73
N GLU A 107 -7.82 6.82 6.10
CA GLU A 107 -8.97 7.68 5.88
C GLU A 107 -8.88 8.51 4.59
N ARG A 108 -9.94 9.29 4.32
CA ARG A 108 -9.93 10.28 3.25
C ARG A 108 -8.98 11.43 3.60
N GLY A 109 -8.27 11.93 2.60
CA GLY A 109 -7.44 13.12 2.73
C GLY A 109 -8.25 14.39 2.56
N SER A 110 -7.79 15.47 3.18
CA SER A 110 -8.34 16.81 2.97
C SER A 110 -8.04 17.34 1.56
N TRP A 111 -8.79 18.35 1.12
CA TRP A 111 -8.55 19.06 -0.14
C TRP A 111 -7.10 19.55 -0.28
N ALA A 112 -6.52 20.10 0.79
CA ALA A 112 -5.15 20.57 0.82
C ALA A 112 -4.12 19.44 0.61
N GLN A 113 -4.40 18.24 1.14
CA GLN A 113 -3.53 17.08 0.95
C GLN A 113 -3.65 16.48 -0.45
N MET A 114 -4.79 16.64 -1.11
CA MET A 114 -5.09 16.05 -2.42
C MET A 114 -4.69 16.93 -3.60
N LEU A 115 -4.94 18.24 -3.49
CA LEU A 115 -4.79 19.20 -4.58
C LEU A 115 -3.92 20.40 -4.20
N GLY A 116 -3.47 20.47 -2.94
CA GLY A 116 -2.71 21.62 -2.46
C GLY A 116 -1.28 21.69 -3.01
N PRO A 117 -0.59 22.81 -2.73
CA PRO A 117 0.77 23.06 -3.19
C PRO A 117 1.79 21.93 -2.92
N PRO A 118 1.72 21.18 -1.79
CA PRO A 118 2.65 20.07 -1.53
C PRO A 118 2.60 18.94 -2.56
N VAL A 119 1.52 18.82 -3.35
CA VAL A 119 1.34 17.76 -4.36
C VAL A 119 2.03 18.12 -5.69
N TRP A 120 2.36 19.38 -5.93
CA TRP A 120 2.90 19.83 -7.22
C TRP A 120 4.29 19.25 -7.52
N PRO A 121 5.27 19.27 -6.59
CA PRO A 121 6.57 18.65 -6.83
C PRO A 121 6.43 17.14 -7.10
N ALA A 122 5.56 16.46 -6.36
CA ALA A 122 5.25 15.06 -6.57
C ALA A 122 4.67 14.81 -7.97
N SER A 123 3.79 15.70 -8.43
CA SER A 123 3.19 15.63 -9.78
C SER A 123 4.25 15.74 -10.87
N VAL A 124 5.21 16.66 -10.72
CA VAL A 124 6.34 16.82 -11.66
C VAL A 124 7.20 15.55 -11.67
N ARG A 125 7.59 15.05 -10.49
CA ARG A 125 8.39 13.82 -10.33
C ARG A 125 7.72 12.61 -10.99
N ALA A 126 6.46 12.36 -10.67
CA ALA A 126 5.73 11.23 -11.22
C ALA A 126 5.54 11.36 -12.74
N ARG A 127 5.36 12.59 -13.27
CA ARG A 127 5.31 12.83 -14.72
C ARG A 127 6.65 12.59 -15.41
N ALA A 128 7.76 13.00 -14.80
CA ALA A 128 9.10 12.77 -15.32
C ALA A 128 9.41 11.26 -15.42
N LYS A 129 8.91 10.46 -14.47
CA LYS A 129 8.94 8.99 -14.52
C LYS A 129 7.96 8.34 -15.51
N GLY A 130 7.24 9.14 -16.30
CA GLY A 130 6.28 8.64 -17.31
C GLY A 130 4.91 8.25 -16.75
N HIS A 131 4.62 8.47 -15.46
CA HIS A 131 3.31 8.18 -14.90
C HIS A 131 2.31 9.31 -15.21
N ARG A 132 1.07 8.93 -15.51
CA ARG A 132 -0.05 9.85 -15.78
C ARG A 132 -1.29 9.33 -15.08
N ASN A 133 -2.21 10.25 -14.78
CA ASN A 133 -3.54 9.88 -14.31
C ASN A 133 -4.26 9.13 -15.43
N ALA A 134 -5.10 8.18 -15.04
CA ALA A 134 -6.04 7.55 -15.96
C ALA A 134 -7.46 7.71 -15.41
N GLU A 135 -8.38 6.96 -15.99
CA GLU A 135 -9.75 6.88 -15.54
C GLU A 135 -9.82 6.59 -14.03
N ARG A 136 -10.66 7.38 -13.37
CA ARG A 136 -10.81 7.38 -11.92
C ARG A 136 -11.83 6.30 -11.56
N SER A 137 -11.41 5.32 -10.76
CA SER A 137 -12.30 4.34 -10.13
C SER A 137 -12.06 4.31 -8.63
N GLY A 138 -13.08 3.91 -7.86
CA GLY A 138 -13.05 3.90 -6.39
C GLY A 138 -13.09 5.29 -5.76
N ASP A 139 -12.86 5.34 -4.45
CA ASP A 139 -12.83 6.57 -3.66
C ASP A 139 -11.53 7.36 -3.91
N ILE A 140 -11.61 8.33 -4.81
CA ILE A 140 -10.48 9.17 -5.22
C ILE A 140 -9.92 10.04 -4.08
N TRP A 141 -10.65 10.18 -2.97
CA TRP A 141 -10.25 10.97 -1.80
C TRP A 141 -9.48 10.16 -0.77
N ARG A 142 -9.47 8.83 -0.88
CA ARG A 142 -8.76 7.96 0.06
C ARG A 142 -7.25 8.22 0.04
N MET A 143 -6.63 8.30 1.21
CA MET A 143 -5.18 8.38 1.36
C MET A 143 -4.52 7.02 1.10
N PRO A 144 -3.23 6.99 0.73
CA PRO A 144 -2.46 5.77 0.82
C PRO A 144 -2.12 5.48 2.29
N GLY A 145 -1.78 4.22 2.57
CA GLY A 145 -1.33 3.78 3.87
C GLY A 145 -0.17 2.80 3.73
N MET A 146 0.79 2.85 4.66
CA MET A 146 1.91 1.93 4.67
C MET A 146 2.22 1.56 6.10
N PHE A 147 2.23 0.25 6.38
CA PHE A 147 2.42 -0.31 7.71
C PHE A 147 3.37 -1.50 7.60
N LEU A 148 4.49 -1.45 8.31
CA LEU A 148 5.31 -2.63 8.48
C LEU A 148 4.77 -3.40 9.70
N CYS A 149 4.36 -4.63 9.47
CA CYS A 149 3.78 -5.49 10.50
C CYS A 149 4.65 -6.72 10.72
N ARG A 150 4.70 -7.22 11.96
CA ARG A 150 5.21 -8.56 12.29
C ARG A 150 4.10 -9.34 12.98
N GLY A 151 3.57 -10.35 12.29
CA GLY A 151 2.32 -10.97 12.70
C GLY A 151 1.24 -9.91 12.90
N SER A 152 0.70 -9.81 14.11
CA SER A 152 -0.32 -8.83 14.46
C SER A 152 0.23 -7.44 14.83
N GLU A 153 1.53 -7.26 15.06
CA GLU A 153 2.06 -6.02 15.63
C GLU A 153 2.50 -5.03 14.55
N VAL A 154 2.10 -3.76 14.68
CA VAL A 154 2.54 -2.67 13.81
C VAL A 154 3.88 -2.12 14.29
N ALA A 155 4.94 -2.50 13.59
CA ALA A 155 6.32 -2.14 13.85
C ALA A 155 6.69 -0.73 13.35
N TRP A 156 6.06 -0.28 12.26
CA TRP A 156 6.30 1.05 11.68
C TRP A 156 5.14 1.48 10.79
N THR A 157 4.94 2.79 10.63
CA THR A 157 3.99 3.36 9.66
C THR A 157 4.54 4.63 9.01
N HIS A 158 4.16 4.88 7.75
CA HIS A 158 4.50 6.13 7.07
C HIS A 158 3.42 7.19 7.32
N ALA A 159 3.84 8.34 7.88
CA ALA A 159 2.96 9.49 8.08
C ALA A 159 2.82 10.31 6.78
N TYR A 160 1.85 9.92 5.94
CA TYR A 160 1.60 10.60 4.67
C TYR A 160 1.17 12.06 4.85
N ARG A 161 1.91 12.98 4.23
CA ARG A 161 1.58 14.42 4.25
C ARG A 161 0.67 14.85 3.10
N SER A 162 0.66 14.12 1.98
CA SER A 162 -0.13 14.45 0.78
C SER A 162 -0.36 13.23 -0.09
N ALA A 163 -1.20 13.35 -1.13
CA ALA A 163 -1.49 12.28 -2.09
C ALA A 163 -0.24 11.75 -2.83
N GLY A 164 0.80 12.57 -3.00
CA GLY A 164 2.02 12.25 -3.73
C GLY A 164 3.25 12.12 -2.85
N ASP A 165 3.07 12.12 -1.53
CA ASP A 165 4.12 11.81 -0.56
C ASP A 165 4.44 10.32 -0.62
N ALA A 166 5.71 9.98 -0.43
CA ALA A 166 6.20 8.60 -0.45
C ALA A 166 7.40 8.49 0.50
N PRO A 167 7.57 7.37 1.22
CA PRO A 167 8.77 7.14 2.01
C PRO A 167 9.97 6.90 1.10
N ASP A 168 11.17 7.01 1.68
CA ASP A 168 12.36 6.40 1.08
C ASP A 168 12.24 4.87 1.20
N TYR A 169 11.90 4.22 0.09
CA TYR A 169 11.74 2.77 0.05
C TYR A 169 13.04 2.02 0.39
N ALA A 170 14.22 2.54 0.04
CA ALA A 170 15.47 1.87 0.40
C ALA A 170 15.69 1.85 1.91
N ALA A 171 15.25 2.89 2.62
CA ALA A 171 15.28 2.95 4.08
C ALA A 171 14.30 1.98 4.75
N VAL A 172 13.19 1.60 4.09
CA VAL A 172 12.22 0.63 4.63
C VAL A 172 12.86 -0.73 4.93
N ALA A 173 13.78 -1.19 4.07
CA ALA A 173 14.52 -2.42 4.33
C ALA A 173 15.38 -2.32 5.60
N ALA A 174 16.00 -1.16 5.84
CA ALA A 174 16.76 -0.93 7.07
C ALA A 174 15.86 -0.88 8.31
N ILE A 175 14.72 -0.21 8.22
CA ILE A 175 13.71 -0.16 9.29
C ILE A 175 13.26 -1.58 9.64
N ALA A 176 12.88 -2.38 8.64
CA ALA A 176 12.39 -3.74 8.86
C ALA A 176 13.40 -4.67 9.55
N ARG A 177 14.70 -4.44 9.32
CA ARG A 177 15.78 -5.16 10.01
C ARG A 177 15.99 -4.68 11.44
N ALA A 178 15.71 -3.41 11.73
CA ALA A 178 15.91 -2.81 13.04
C ALA A 178 14.77 -3.14 14.02
N THR A 179 13.55 -3.37 13.51
CA THR A 179 12.39 -3.72 14.36
C THR A 179 12.40 -5.20 14.79
N ARG A 180 13.57 -5.72 15.19
CA ARG A 180 13.78 -7.10 15.70
C ARG A 180 13.14 -7.33 17.05
#